data_AF-A0A2D5PMF7-F1
#
_entry.id   AF-A0A2D5PMF7-F1
#
_cell.length_a   1.000
_cell.length_b   1.000
_cell.length_c   1.000
_cell.angle_alpha   90.00
_cell.angle_beta   90.00
_cell.angle_gamma   90.00
#
_symmetry.space_group_name_H-M   'P 1'
#
loop_
_entity.id
_entity.type
_entity.pdbx_description
1 polymer ?
#
loop_
_entity_poly.entity_id
_entity_poly.type
_entity_poly.pdbx_seq_one_letter_code
_entity_poly.pdbx_strand_id
1 'polypeptide(L)' 'MENLDKQFLTTQELADRWRKSKRTLENQRGKGVGVDYIKIDGKVLYDIETIIAYETESKISNNAI' A
#
# COMPACT_ATOMS: atom_id res chain seq x y z
N MET A 1 21.41 12.23 -13.96
CA MET A 1 20.07 12.82 -13.73
C MET A 1 19.21 11.67 -13.27
N GLU A 2 19.15 11.44 -11.97
CA GLU A 2 18.37 10.35 -11.38
C GLU A 2 16.90 10.57 -11.71
N ASN A 3 16.34 9.73 -12.59
CA ASN A 3 14.90 9.51 -12.54
C ASN A 3 14.68 8.83 -11.19
N LEU A 4 14.23 9.61 -10.23
CA LEU A 4 13.69 9.08 -8.99
C LEU A 4 12.36 8.45 -9.42
N ASP A 5 12.42 7.22 -9.95
CA ASP A 5 11.27 6.41 -10.31
C ASP A 5 10.57 6.01 -9.00
N LYS A 6 9.99 6.99 -8.30
CA LYS A 6 9.05 6.71 -7.22
C LYS A 6 7.91 5.94 -7.87
N GLN A 7 7.99 4.62 -7.74
CA GLN A 7 7.01 3.72 -8.28
C GLN A 7 5.76 3.89 -7.44
N PHE A 8 4.86 4.72 -7.95
CA PHE A 8 3.53 4.86 -7.41
C PHE A 8 2.66 3.75 -7.97
N LEU A 9 2.14 2.91 -7.07
CA LEU A 9 1.19 1.87 -7.41
C LEU A 9 -0.22 2.44 -7.29
N THR A 10 -1.06 2.16 -8.28
CA THR A 10 -2.48 2.45 -8.15
C THR A 10 -3.14 1.48 -7.17
N THR A 11 -4.37 1.81 -6.73
CA THR A 11 -5.18 0.87 -5.91
C THR A 11 -5.35 -0.49 -6.59
N GLN A 12 -5.37 -0.54 -7.93
CA GLN A 12 -5.51 -1.78 -8.67
C GLN A 12 -4.23 -2.61 -8.66
N GLU A 13 -3.06 -1.98 -8.80
CA GLU A 13 -1.78 -2.68 -8.74
C GLU A 13 -1.46 -3.15 -7.31
N LEU A 14 -1.77 -2.35 -6.30
CA LEU A 14 -1.64 -2.79 -4.90
C LEU A 14 -2.54 -4.00 -4.61
N ALA A 15 -3.77 -3.98 -5.14
CA ALA A 15 -4.71 -5.09 -5.02
C ALA A 15 -4.14 -6.37 -5.65
N ASP A 16 -3.55 -6.27 -6.84
CA ASP A 16 -2.90 -7.41 -7.52
C ASP A 16 -1.70 -7.93 -6.72
N ARG A 17 -0.81 -7.03 -6.28
CA ARG A 17 0.39 -7.35 -5.47
C ARG A 17 0.04 -8.09 -4.18
N TRP A 18 -0.95 -7.61 -3.45
CA TRP A 18 -1.40 -8.24 -2.19
C TRP A 18 -2.38 -9.40 -2.41
N ARG A 19 -2.72 -9.72 -3.66
CA ARG A 19 -3.78 -10.68 -4.03
C ARG A 19 -5.10 -10.40 -3.29
N LYS A 20 -5.45 -9.12 -3.14
CA LYS A 20 -6.69 -8.66 -2.49
C LYS A 20 -7.60 -8.00 -3.50
N SER A 21 -8.90 -8.00 -3.23
CA SER A 21 -9.85 -7.23 -4.04
C SER A 21 -9.76 -5.74 -3.74
N LYS A 22 -10.00 -4.89 -4.74
CA LYS A 22 -10.10 -3.42 -4.56
C LYS A 22 -11.05 -3.06 -3.41
N ARG A 23 -12.17 -3.77 -3.30
CA ARG A 23 -13.17 -3.61 -2.23
C ARG A 23 -12.60 -3.86 -0.83
N THR A 24 -11.64 -4.79 -0.70
CA THR A 24 -10.91 -5.01 0.56
C THR A 24 -10.03 -3.82 0.89
N LEU A 25 -9.31 -3.27 -0.10
CA LEU A 25 -8.49 -2.06 0.10
C LEU A 25 -9.36 -0.85 0.46
N GLU A 26 -10.54 -0.71 -0.14
CA GLU A 26 -11.49 0.35 0.20
C GLU A 26 -12.04 0.19 1.63
N ASN A 27 -12.35 -1.04 2.04
CA ASN A 27 -12.78 -1.34 3.41
C ASN A 27 -11.66 -1.04 4.43
N GLN A 28 -10.42 -1.41 4.09
CA GLN A 28 -9.21 -1.07 4.84
C GLN A 28 -9.04 0.44 5.00
N ARG A 29 -9.22 1.20 3.91
CA ARG A 29 -9.21 2.66 3.90
C ARG A 29 -10.27 3.24 4.84
N GLY A 30 -11.50 2.71 4.80
CA GLY A 30 -12.59 3.15 5.68
C GLY A 30 -12.36 2.82 7.16
N LYS A 31 -11.58 1.78 7.46
CA LYS A 31 -11.18 1.41 8.82
C LYS A 31 -9.95 2.17 9.33
N GLY A 32 -9.31 2.99 8.49
CA GLY A 32 -8.02 3.61 8.81
C GLY A 32 -6.88 2.60 8.95
N VAL A 33 -7.01 1.41 8.33
CA VAL A 33 -6.02 0.34 8.40
C VAL A 33 -5.44 0.13 7.01
N GLY A 34 -4.14 0.38 6.82
CA GLY A 34 -3.46 0.16 5.54
C GLY A 34 -2.32 1.14 5.32
N VAL A 35 -1.74 1.07 4.12
CA VAL A 35 -0.66 1.95 3.67
C VAL A 35 -1.21 3.34 3.39
N ASP A 36 -0.43 4.38 3.72
CA ASP A 36 -0.72 5.75 3.31
C ASP A 36 -0.91 5.87 1.80
N TYR A 37 -1.86 6.70 1.42
CA TYR A 37 -2.22 6.90 0.02
C TYR A 37 -2.25 8.37 -0.32
N ILE A 38 -1.83 8.67 -1.54
CA ILE A 38 -1.81 10.01 -2.09
C ILE A 38 -3.01 10.10 -3.04
N LYS A 39 -3.90 11.07 -2.79
CA LYS A 39 -5.03 11.37 -3.65
C LYS A 39 -4.69 12.56 -4.56
N ILE A 40 -4.55 12.30 -5.85
CA ILE A 40 -4.27 13.34 -6.87
C ILE A 40 -5.37 13.28 -7.92
N ASP A 41 -6.12 14.37 -8.07
CA ASP A 41 -7.15 14.53 -9.12
C ASP A 41 -8.15 13.36 -9.20
N GLY A 42 -8.56 12.83 -8.04
CA GLY A 42 -9.50 11.69 -7.95
C GLY A 42 -8.85 10.31 -8.13
N LYS A 43 -7.56 10.22 -8.47
CA LYS A 43 -6.80 8.97 -8.46
C LYS A 43 -6.16 8.75 -7.10
N VAL A 44 -6.10 7.49 -6.67
CA VAL A 44 -5.41 7.09 -5.45
C VAL A 44 -4.17 6.28 -5.79
N LEU A 45 -3.03 6.82 -5.36
CA LEU A 45 -1.69 6.30 -5.58
C LEU A 45 -1.07 5.90 -4.24
N TYR A 46 -0.23 4.89 -4.28
CA TYR A 46 0.49 4.35 -3.14
C TYR A 46 1.97 4.36 -3.46
N ASP A 47 2.78 4.91 -2.58
CA ASP A 47 4.22 4.89 -2.75
C ASP A 47 4.78 3.50 -2.36
N ILE A 48 5.63 2.91 -3.20
CA ILE A 48 6.24 1.62 -2.92
C ILE A 48 7.02 1.62 -1.59
N GLU A 49 7.71 2.71 -1.25
CA GLU A 49 8.47 2.80 0.00
C GLU A 49 7.53 2.68 1.20
N THR A 50 6.38 3.37 1.15
CA THR A 50 5.35 3.27 2.19
C THR A 50 4.74 1.87 2.26
N ILE A 51 4.52 1.21 1.12
CA ILE A 51 4.03 -0.18 1.09
C ILE A 51 5.00 -1.10 1.80
N ILE A 52 6.29 -1.01 1.49
CA ILE A 52 7.35 -1.84 2.10
C ILE A 52 7.48 -1.53 3.60
N ALA A 53 7.43 -0.24 3.98
CA ALA A 53 7.46 0.17 5.39
C ALA A 53 6.29 -0.44 6.17
N TYR A 54 5.07 -0.32 5.63
CA TYR A 54 3.88 -0.92 6.22
C TYR A 54 3.95 -2.45 6.28
N GLU A 55 4.43 -3.11 5.22
CA GLU A 55 4.63 -4.57 5.21
C GLU A 55 5.63 -4.99 6.29
N THR A 56 6.64 -4.17 6.57
CA THR A 56 7.65 -4.40 7.61
C THR A 56 7.10 -4.16 9.01
N GLU A 57 6.35 -3.08 9.23
CA GLU A 57 5.69 -2.78 10.51
C GLU A 57 4.58 -3.79 10.83
N SER A 58 3.80 -4.18 9.83
CA SER A 58 2.75 -5.20 9.95
C SER A 58 3.31 -6.62 10.00
N LYS A 59 4.63 -6.81 9.83
CA LYS A 59 5.29 -8.10 9.94
C LYS A 59 5.31 -8.51 11.40
N ILE A 60 4.29 -9.24 11.82
CA ILE A 60 4.29 -9.90 13.13
C ILE A 60 5.34 -11.01 13.06
N SER A 61 6.53 -10.74 13.59
CA SER A 61 7.54 -11.76 13.82
C SER A 61 6.99 -12.70 14.88
N ASN A 62 6.48 -13.85 14.45
CA ASN A 62 6.06 -14.91 15.34
C ASN A 62 7.32 -15.62 15.87
N ASN A 63 8.13 -14.91 16.67
CA ASN A 63 9.21 -15.55 17.41
C ASN A 63 8.56 -16.25 18.61
N ALA A 64 8.13 -17.48 18.36
CA ALA A 64 7.77 -18.41 19.42
C ALA A 64 9.03 -18.64 20.27
N ILE A 65 9.03 -18.07 21.48
CA ILE A 65 9.97 -18.39 22.56
C ILE A 65 9.62 -19.77 23.11
#